data_AF-A0A0C2EWX6-F1
#
_entry.id   AF-A0A0C2EWX6-F1
#
_cell.length_a   1.000
_cell.length_b   1.000
_cell.length_c   1.000
_cell.angle_alpha   90.00
_cell.angle_beta   90.00
_cell.angle_gamma   90.00
#
_symmetry.space_group_name_H-M   'P 1'
#
loop_
_entity.id
_entity.type
_entity.pdbx_description
1 polymer ?
#
loop_
_entity_poly.entity_id
_entity_poly.type
_entity_poly.pdbx_seq_one_letter_code
_entity_poly.pdbx_strand_id
1 'polypeptide(L)'
;MFDRGVVHLIDGVDIDRPRNALTLAPLMHGHFGAFRIYFEEVHGQYNTYRIGSFLSALHNRAINLPVTRTLYVTEDRTIDPPSPRLLAVHRAIAHILHLSGAGEYIDWILRDMEEHAVRADGSSALGRLVSLGLGGWMDGAVYL
;
A
#
# COMPACT_ATOMS: atom_id res chain seq x y z
N MET A 1 1.52 -18.38 1.06
CA MET A 1 2.78 -17.78 1.50
C MET A 1 3.20 -16.81 0.42
N PHE A 2 3.31 -15.52 0.74
CA PHE A 2 3.69 -14.48 -0.23
C PHE A 2 5.01 -14.88 -0.92
N ASP A 3 5.14 -14.50 -2.19
CA ASP A 3 6.26 -14.78 -3.11
C ASP A 3 7.59 -15.14 -2.41
N ARG A 4 8.11 -16.36 -2.67
CA ARG A 4 9.29 -16.89 -1.95
C ARG A 4 10.54 -16.07 -2.28
N GLY A 5 11.19 -15.57 -1.23
CA GLY A 5 12.43 -14.80 -1.34
C GLY A 5 12.21 -13.33 -1.68
N VAL A 6 10.96 -12.84 -1.72
CA VAL A 6 10.68 -11.41 -1.94
C VAL A 6 11.27 -10.51 -0.86
N VAL A 7 11.40 -11.01 0.37
CA VAL A 7 11.99 -10.27 1.51
C VAL A 7 13.42 -9.82 1.21
N HIS A 8 14.20 -10.64 0.49
CA HIS A 8 15.57 -10.27 0.11
C HIS A 8 15.64 -9.07 -0.86
N LEU A 9 14.53 -8.67 -1.47
CA LEU A 9 14.49 -7.47 -2.31
C LEU A 9 14.43 -6.16 -1.51
N ILE A 10 14.16 -6.24 -0.21
CA ILE A 10 13.95 -5.10 0.69
C ILE A 10 14.69 -5.28 2.03
N ASP A 11 15.69 -6.15 2.08
CA ASP A 11 16.44 -6.45 3.30
C ASP A 11 17.62 -5.47 3.49
N GLY A 12 17.85 -5.05 4.73
CA GLY A 12 18.92 -4.12 5.10
C GLY A 12 18.98 -2.89 4.19
N VAL A 13 20.11 -2.73 3.49
CA VAL A 13 20.36 -1.58 2.59
C VAL A 13 19.49 -1.59 1.33
N ASP A 14 18.81 -2.69 1.02
CA ASP A 14 18.02 -2.81 -0.19
C ASP A 14 16.59 -2.23 -0.04
N ILE A 15 16.16 -1.88 1.19
CA ILE A 15 14.85 -1.29 1.45
C ILE A 15 14.64 0.05 0.73
N ASP A 16 15.67 0.89 0.67
CA ASP A 16 15.62 2.23 0.09
C ASP A 16 16.11 2.26 -1.37
N ARG A 17 16.27 1.11 -2.02
CA ARG A 17 16.67 1.04 -3.43
C ARG A 17 15.55 1.56 -4.33
N PRO A 18 15.88 2.19 -5.49
CA PRO A 18 14.89 2.68 -6.44
C PRO A 18 13.87 1.61 -6.93
N ARG A 19 14.27 0.34 -6.97
CA ARG A 19 13.35 -0.77 -7.30
C ARG A 19 12.19 -0.97 -6.32
N ASN A 20 12.30 -0.45 -5.10
CA ASN A 20 11.24 -0.40 -4.09
C ASN A 20 10.60 1.00 -3.99
N ALA A 21 10.87 1.89 -4.95
CA ALA A 21 10.35 3.25 -4.97
C ALA A 21 9.49 3.50 -6.20
N LEU A 22 8.48 4.35 -6.03
CA LEU A 22 7.61 4.82 -7.11
C LEU A 22 7.17 6.26 -6.83
N THR A 23 7.42 7.16 -7.78
CA THR A 23 6.93 8.53 -7.70
C THR A 23 5.49 8.60 -8.20
N LEU A 24 4.59 9.11 -7.37
CA LEU A 24 3.17 9.23 -7.67
C LEU A 24 2.68 10.66 -7.42
N ALA A 25 1.66 11.08 -8.16
CA ALA A 25 0.92 12.28 -7.82
C ALA A 25 0.30 12.14 -6.40
N PRO A 26 0.18 13.21 -5.60
CA PRO A 26 -0.19 13.10 -4.18
C PRO A 26 -1.46 12.28 -3.91
N LEU A 27 -2.50 12.45 -4.74
CA LEU A 27 -3.74 11.67 -4.64
C LEU A 27 -3.52 10.18 -4.89
N MET A 28 -2.70 9.83 -5.90
CA MET A 28 -2.39 8.44 -6.23
C MET A 28 -1.49 7.81 -5.17
N HIS A 29 -0.56 8.59 -4.60
CA HIS A 29 0.27 8.16 -3.48
C HIS A 29 -0.58 7.74 -2.28
N GLY A 30 -1.56 8.56 -1.90
CA GLY A 30 -2.49 8.22 -0.82
C GLY A 30 -3.30 6.95 -1.09
N HIS A 31 -3.83 6.78 -2.31
CA HIS A 31 -4.54 5.57 -2.67
C HIS A 31 -3.65 4.32 -2.75
N PHE A 32 -2.40 4.47 -3.16
CA PHE A 32 -1.43 3.38 -3.23
C PHE A 32 -1.06 2.89 -1.82
N GLY A 33 -0.72 3.81 -0.91
CA GLY A 33 -0.41 3.47 0.48
C GLY A 33 -1.59 2.86 1.23
N ALA A 34 -2.81 3.30 0.93
CA ALA A 34 -4.04 2.74 1.49
C ALA A 34 -4.53 1.45 0.78
N PHE A 35 -3.74 0.87 -0.14
CA PHE A 35 -4.11 -0.33 -0.90
C PHE A 35 -5.46 -0.23 -1.67
N ARG A 36 -5.86 1.00 -2.05
CA ARG A 36 -7.11 1.25 -2.79
C ARG A 36 -6.92 1.21 -4.30
N ILE A 37 -5.69 1.39 -4.77
CA ILE A 37 -5.27 1.16 -6.16
C ILE A 37 -4.23 0.05 -6.20
N TYR A 38 -4.05 -0.60 -7.35
CA TYR A 38 -3.06 -1.67 -7.52
C TYR A 38 -2.56 -1.71 -8.97
N PHE A 39 -1.38 -2.30 -9.16
CA PHE A 39 -0.70 -2.39 -10.45
C PHE A 39 -0.70 -3.84 -10.93
N GLU A 40 -1.25 -4.09 -12.11
CA GLU A 40 -1.28 -5.39 -12.77
C GLU A 40 -0.34 -5.35 -13.98
N GLU A 41 0.70 -6.19 -13.98
CA GLU A 41 1.66 -6.26 -15.07
C GLU A 41 0.98 -6.63 -16.39
N VAL A 42 1.30 -5.90 -17.47
CA VAL A 42 0.85 -6.24 -18.81
C VAL A 42 1.87 -7.17 -19.45
N HIS A 43 1.49 -8.44 -19.63
CA HIS A 43 2.37 -9.47 -20.16
C HIS A 43 3.01 -9.04 -21.50
N GLY A 44 4.33 -9.20 -21.59
CA GLY A 44 5.11 -8.89 -22.79
C GLY A 44 5.40 -7.39 -23.00
N GLN A 45 5.01 -6.52 -22.07
CA GLN A 45 5.32 -5.09 -22.14
C GLN A 45 6.19 -4.65 -20.96
N TYR A 46 7.41 -4.22 -21.28
CA TYR A 46 8.38 -3.78 -20.28
C TYR A 46 7.86 -2.60 -19.46
N ASN A 47 7.86 -2.74 -18.14
CA ASN A 47 7.49 -1.70 -17.18
C ASN A 47 6.10 -1.08 -17.43
N THR A 48 5.18 -1.87 -17.99
CA THR A 48 3.81 -1.45 -18.30
C THR A 48 2.81 -2.16 -17.41
N TYR A 49 1.91 -1.38 -16.83
CA TYR A 49 0.93 -1.87 -15.88
C TYR A 49 -0.46 -1.34 -16.21
N ARG A 50 -1.46 -2.19 -16.03
CA ARG A 50 -2.86 -1.80 -15.89
C ARG A 50 -3.11 -1.45 -14.43
N ILE A 51 -3.42 -0.18 -14.19
CA ILE A 51 -3.69 0.35 -12.87
C ILE A 51 -5.19 0.22 -12.62
N GLY A 52 -5.55 -0.56 -11.60
CA GLY A 52 -6.92 -0.80 -11.15
C GLY A 52 -7.18 -0.19 -9.77
N SER A 53 -8.43 -0.28 -9.30
CA SER A 53 -8.80 0.18 -7.98
C SER A 53 -10.00 -0.58 -7.41
N PHE A 54 -10.21 -0.41 -6.11
CA PHE A 54 -11.43 -0.82 -5.39
C PHE A 54 -12.34 0.37 -5.03
N LEU A 55 -12.11 1.53 -5.67
CA LEU A 55 -12.90 2.73 -5.45
C LEU A 55 -14.26 2.64 -6.15
N SER A 56 -15.20 3.49 -5.75
CA SER A 56 -16.50 3.56 -6.42
C SER A 56 -16.36 4.01 -7.87
N ALA A 57 -17.33 3.66 -8.72
CA ALA A 57 -17.32 4.01 -10.15
C ALA A 57 -17.19 5.53 -10.39
N LEU A 58 -17.81 6.36 -9.54
CA LEU A 58 -17.71 7.82 -9.62
C LEU A 58 -16.29 8.30 -9.35
N HIS A 59 -15.64 7.79 -8.29
CA HIS A 59 -14.26 8.14 -7.98
C HIS A 59 -13.33 7.70 -9.11
N ASN A 60 -13.49 6.46 -9.61
CA ASN A 60 -12.70 5.95 -10.73
C ASN A 60 -12.79 6.83 -11.97
N ARG A 61 -13.98 7.34 -12.31
CA ARG A 61 -14.12 8.31 -13.40
C ARG A 61 -13.38 9.61 -13.13
N ALA A 62 -13.44 10.14 -11.90
CA ALA A 62 -12.78 11.39 -11.54
C ALA A 62 -11.24 11.30 -11.64
N ILE A 63 -10.65 10.13 -11.40
CA ILE A 63 -9.20 9.89 -11.47
C ILE A 63 -8.75 9.12 -12.72
N ASN A 64 -9.66 8.87 -13.67
CA ASN A 64 -9.41 8.12 -14.91
C ASN A 64 -8.85 6.71 -14.70
N LEU A 65 -9.47 5.91 -13.84
CA LEU A 65 -9.17 4.48 -13.66
C LEU A 65 -10.31 3.56 -14.18
N PRO A 66 -9.98 2.35 -14.67
CA PRO A 66 -8.63 1.81 -14.85
C PRO A 66 -7.88 2.43 -16.04
N VAL A 67 -6.56 2.44 -15.99
CA VAL A 67 -5.69 2.96 -17.06
C VAL A 67 -4.45 2.09 -17.24
N THR A 68 -4.00 1.93 -18.48
CA THR A 68 -2.71 1.29 -18.78
C THR A 68 -1.62 2.34 -18.92
N ARG A 69 -0.52 2.20 -18.18
CA ARG A 69 0.61 3.12 -18.20
C ARG A 69 1.92 2.35 -18.23
N THR A 70 2.82 2.79 -19.11
CA THR A 70 4.24 2.48 -19.01
C THR A 70 4.86 3.47 -18.05
N LEU A 71 5.49 2.98 -16.98
CA LEU A 71 6.14 3.84 -16.00
C LEU A 71 7.45 4.37 -16.59
N TYR A 72 7.71 5.66 -16.35
CA TYR A 72 8.90 6.32 -16.85
C TYR A 72 10.16 5.67 -16.30
N VAL A 73 11.15 5.51 -17.17
CA VAL A 73 12.52 5.10 -16.84
C VAL A 73 13.43 6.18 -17.42
N THR A 74 14.52 6.52 -16.73
CA THR A 74 15.48 7.50 -17.26
C THR A 74 16.05 7.00 -18.59
N GLU A 75 16.34 7.92 -19.52
CA GLU A 75 16.80 7.57 -20.88
C GLU A 75 18.10 6.76 -20.86
N ASP A 76 18.99 7.12 -19.93
CA ASP A 76 20.26 6.46 -19.63
C ASP A 76 20.11 5.17 -18.80
N ARG A 77 18.90 4.89 -18.29
CA ARG A 77 18.56 3.75 -17.43
C ARG A 77 19.46 3.61 -16.19
N THR A 78 19.93 4.73 -15.65
CA THR A 78 20.74 4.76 -14.43
C THR A 78 19.93 4.47 -13.16
N ILE A 79 18.60 4.62 -13.22
CA ILE A 79 17.69 4.34 -12.11
C ILE A 79 16.87 3.09 -12.44
N ASP A 80 16.99 2.06 -11.59
CA ASP A 80 16.17 0.86 -11.69
C ASP A 80 14.68 1.22 -11.59
N PRO A 81 13.82 0.72 -12.49
CA PRO A 81 12.38 0.89 -12.35
C PRO A 81 11.84 0.13 -11.12
N PRO A 82 10.62 0.47 -10.66
CA PRO A 82 9.94 -0.31 -9.62
C PRO A 82 9.86 -1.79 -10.01
N SER A 83 10.15 -2.65 -9.05
CA SER A 83 10.13 -4.09 -9.25
C SER A 83 8.71 -4.60 -9.52
N PRO A 84 8.47 -5.31 -10.64
CA PRO A 84 7.17 -5.93 -10.90
C PRO A 84 6.75 -6.89 -9.79
N ARG A 85 7.71 -7.58 -9.15
CA ARG A 85 7.44 -8.51 -8.04
C ARG A 85 6.95 -7.79 -6.78
N LEU A 86 7.53 -6.65 -6.45
CA LEU A 86 7.07 -5.85 -5.30
C LEU A 86 5.68 -5.27 -5.55
N LEU A 87 5.41 -4.79 -6.78
CA LEU A 87 4.07 -4.35 -7.18
C LEU A 87 3.04 -5.50 -7.17
N ALA A 88 3.45 -6.72 -7.56
CA ALA A 88 2.60 -7.90 -7.47
C ALA A 88 2.26 -8.28 -6.02
N VAL A 89 3.21 -8.15 -5.09
CA VAL A 89 2.94 -8.33 -3.65
C VAL A 89 1.98 -7.26 -3.14
N HIS A 90 2.20 -6.00 -3.48
CA HIS A 90 1.28 -4.91 -3.14
C HIS A 90 -0.14 -5.20 -3.64
N ARG A 91 -0.29 -5.59 -4.91
CA ARG A 91 -1.58 -6.01 -5.50
C ARG A 91 -2.21 -7.15 -4.72
N ALA A 92 -1.45 -8.20 -4.39
CA ALA A 92 -1.97 -9.34 -3.63
C ALA A 92 -2.50 -8.92 -2.25
N ILE A 93 -1.76 -8.07 -1.54
CA ILE A 93 -2.20 -7.50 -0.25
C ILE A 93 -3.47 -6.66 -0.44
N ALA A 94 -3.52 -5.80 -1.45
CA ALA A 94 -4.68 -4.97 -1.75
C ALA A 94 -5.96 -5.81 -1.97
N HIS A 95 -5.85 -6.88 -2.77
CA HIS A 95 -6.97 -7.80 -2.97
C HIS A 95 -7.38 -8.50 -1.67
N ILE A 96 -6.43 -8.96 -0.85
CA ILE A 96 -6.74 -9.62 0.43
C ILE A 96 -7.46 -8.65 1.36
N LEU A 97 -6.94 -7.43 1.54
CA LEU A 97 -7.53 -6.40 2.40
C LEU A 97 -8.95 -6.04 1.96
N HIS A 98 -9.16 -5.89 0.65
CA HIS A 98 -10.47 -5.58 0.08
C HIS A 98 -11.47 -6.74 0.22
N LEU A 99 -11.10 -7.94 -0.21
CA LEU A 99 -12.03 -9.09 -0.25
C LEU A 99 -12.35 -9.63 1.14
N SER A 100 -11.44 -9.49 2.11
CA SER A 100 -11.68 -9.92 3.49
C SER A 100 -12.41 -8.88 4.35
N GLY A 101 -12.53 -7.64 3.87
CA GLY A 101 -12.99 -6.50 4.69
C GLY A 101 -11.98 -6.08 5.78
N ALA A 102 -10.81 -6.72 5.87
CA ALA A 102 -9.81 -6.41 6.89
C ALA A 102 -9.24 -5.00 6.73
N GLY A 103 -9.22 -4.44 5.51
CA GLY A 103 -8.79 -3.06 5.29
C GLY A 103 -9.64 -2.06 6.06
N GLU A 104 -10.97 -2.14 5.95
CA GLU A 104 -11.89 -1.24 6.66
C GLU A 104 -11.79 -1.42 8.18
N TYR A 105 -11.60 -2.66 8.64
CA TYR A 105 -11.43 -2.95 10.05
C TYR A 105 -10.14 -2.36 10.64
N ILE A 106 -9.03 -2.44 9.90
CA ILE A 106 -7.75 -1.84 10.30
C ILE A 106 -7.85 -0.30 10.30
N ASP A 107 -8.43 0.29 9.24
CA ASP A 107 -8.67 1.73 9.15
C ASP A 107 -9.50 2.24 10.35
N TRP A 108 -10.51 1.47 10.77
CA TRP A 108 -11.32 1.80 11.95
C TRP A 108 -10.50 1.79 13.26
N ILE A 109 -9.66 0.77 13.47
CA ILE A 109 -8.79 0.70 14.67
C ILE A 109 -7.81 1.87 14.69
N LEU A 110 -7.15 2.16 13.57
CA LEU A 110 -6.18 3.25 13.47
C LEU A 110 -6.84 4.61 13.74
N ARG A 111 -8.04 4.84 13.20
CA ARG A 111 -8.81 6.06 13.44
C ARG A 111 -9.25 6.20 14.90
N ASP A 112 -9.66 5.10 15.54
CA ASP A 112 -10.01 5.10 16.97
C ASP A 112 -8.80 5.46 17.85
N MET A 113 -7.58 5.09 17.43
CA MET A 113 -6.33 5.50 18.10
C MET A 113 -6.01 6.99 17.96
N GLU A 114 -6.19 7.56 16.77
CA GLU A 114 -5.83 8.95 16.47
C GLU A 114 -6.83 9.96 17.03
N GLU A 115 -8.13 9.66 16.99
CA GLU A 115 -9.18 10.66 17.21
C GLU A 115 -9.68 10.77 18.67
N HIS A 116 -9.48 9.78 19.56
CA HIS A 116 -10.23 9.75 20.82
C HIS A 116 -9.44 9.37 22.09
N ALA A 117 -9.65 10.16 23.16
CA ALA A 117 -9.64 9.63 24.52
C ALA A 117 -10.82 8.65 24.68
N VAL A 118 -10.61 7.54 25.39
CA VAL A 118 -11.58 6.45 25.62
C VAL A 118 -13.03 6.93 25.62
N ARG A 119 -13.82 6.44 24.66
CA ARG A 119 -15.23 6.80 24.54
C ARG A 119 -16.03 6.23 25.70
N ALA A 120 -16.87 7.08 26.31
CA ALA A 120 -17.70 6.70 27.45
C ALA A 120 -18.79 5.66 27.10
N ASP A 121 -19.10 5.47 25.81
CA ASP A 121 -20.06 4.48 25.32
C ASP A 121 -19.48 3.06 25.20
N GLY A 122 -18.20 2.87 25.51
CA GLY A 122 -17.52 1.57 25.45
C GLY A 122 -17.20 1.07 24.04
N SER A 123 -17.37 1.90 23.01
CA SER A 123 -17.07 1.53 21.62
C SER A 123 -15.58 1.54 21.27
N SER A 124 -14.74 2.12 22.13
CA SER A 124 -13.29 2.16 21.92
C SER A 124 -12.67 0.77 21.95
N ALA A 125 -11.75 0.51 21.02
CA ALA A 125 -11.09 -0.79 20.85
C ALA A 125 -9.99 -1.07 21.88
N LEU A 126 -10.15 -0.61 23.13
CA LEU A 126 -9.11 -0.54 24.17
C LEU A 126 -8.28 -1.82 24.33
N GLY A 127 -8.92 -2.98 24.41
CA GLY A 127 -8.21 -4.25 24.57
C GLY A 127 -7.25 -4.56 23.41
N ARG A 128 -7.62 -4.20 22.18
CA ARG A 128 -6.74 -4.31 21.02
C ARG A 128 -5.64 -3.28 21.07
N LEU A 129 -5.95 -2.02 21.41
CA LEU A 129 -4.94 -0.96 21.50
C LEU A 129 -3.85 -1.30 22.52
N VAL A 130 -4.23 -1.81 23.69
CA VAL A 130 -3.29 -2.28 24.71
C VAL A 130 -2.47 -3.47 24.20
N SER A 131 -3.11 -4.45 23.56
CA SER A 131 -2.40 -5.62 23.01
C SER A 131 -1.37 -5.21 21.94
N LEU A 132 -1.71 -4.22 21.12
CA LEU A 132 -0.84 -3.66 20.08
C LEU A 132 0.33 -2.88 20.68
N GLY A 133 0.08 -2.10 21.73
CA GLY A 133 1.12 -1.43 22.51
C GLY A 133 2.09 -2.41 23.15
N LEU A 134 1.58 -3.41 23.87
CA LEU A 134 2.39 -4.46 24.50
C LEU A 134 3.16 -5.31 23.49
N GLY A 135 2.68 -5.39 22.25
CA GLY A 135 3.38 -6.03 21.13
C GLY A 135 4.49 -5.19 20.51
N GLY A 136 4.78 -4.00 21.04
CA GLY A 136 5.86 -3.11 20.59
C GLY A 136 5.51 -2.24 19.38
N TRP A 137 4.25 -2.19 18.95
CA TRP A 137 3.87 -1.36 17.79
C TRP A 137 4.02 0.15 18.08
N MET A 138 3.86 0.58 19.33
CA MET A 138 4.03 1.99 19.72
C MET A 138 5.50 2.38 19.99
N ASP A 139 6.43 1.43 20.06
CA ASP A 139 7.83 1.69 20.40
C ASP A 139 8.64 2.23 19.21
N GLY A 140 8.07 2.20 18.01
CA GLY A 140 8.73 2.56 16.75
C GLY A 140 8.25 3.86 16.12
N ALA A 141 7.74 4.84 16.90
CA ALA A 141 7.33 6.14 16.36
C ALA A 141 8.49 6.83 15.63
N VAL A 142 8.55 6.66 14.32
CA VAL A 142 9.32 7.54 13.44
C VAL A 142 8.56 8.85 13.41
N TYR A 143 9.08 9.83 14.13
CA TYR A 143 8.67 11.22 13.98
C TYR A 143 8.91 11.61 12.52
N LEU A 144 7.83 11.96 11.81
CA LEU A 144 7.90 12.66 10.53
C LEU A 144 8.42 14.09 10.72
#